data_AF-A0A1B2DRV1-F1
#
_entry.id   AF-A0A1B2DRV1-F1
#
_cell.length_a   1.000
_cell.length_b   1.000
_cell.length_c   1.000
_cell.angle_alpha   90.00
_cell.angle_beta   90.00
_cell.angle_gamma   90.00
#
_symmetry.space_group_name_H-M   'P 1'
#
loop_
_entity.id
_entity.type
_entity.pdbx_description
1 polymer ?
#
loop_
_entity_poly.entity_id
_entity_poly.type
_entity_poly.pdbx_seq_one_letter_code
_entity_poly.pdbx_strand_id
1 'polypeptide(L)'
;MTNQATTIPAHLMQDRHWKGTLHLFSQNDKLRMYFTAKYFNIPEGIIKTAALKTLSKPWSESEKFMLDLALHLYSDSNKVNLSDMDYLDSNNKRLALEAIRMRFC
;
A
#
# COMPACT_ATOMS: atom_id res chain seq x y z
N MET A 1 -6.30 22.52 -0.41
CA MET A 1 -5.84 21.73 -1.58
C MET A 1 -6.91 20.68 -1.85
N THR A 2 -7.56 20.77 -3.00
CA THR A 2 -8.73 19.98 -3.37
C THR A 2 -8.34 18.52 -3.62
N ASN A 3 -8.78 17.61 -2.76
CA ASN A 3 -8.71 16.17 -2.97
C ASN A 3 -9.62 15.82 -4.16
N GLN A 4 -9.04 15.59 -5.33
CA GLN A 4 -9.76 14.86 -6.38
C GLN A 4 -9.95 13.43 -5.88
N ALA A 5 -11.20 13.05 -5.64
CA ALA A 5 -11.57 11.68 -5.32
C ALA A 5 -11.10 10.80 -6.49
N THR A 6 -10.00 10.08 -6.27
CA THR A 6 -9.43 9.21 -7.28
C THR A 6 -10.40 8.05 -7.46
N THR A 7 -11.22 8.10 -8.50
CA THR A 7 -12.18 7.03 -8.79
C THR A 7 -11.38 5.80 -9.21
N ILE A 8 -11.34 4.79 -8.33
CA ILE A 8 -10.65 3.53 -8.62
C ILE A 8 -11.55 2.71 -9.56
N PRO A 9 -11.08 2.32 -10.75
CA PRO A 9 -11.80 1.43 -11.65
C PRO A 9 -12.19 0.12 -10.96
N ALA A 10 -13.41 -0.36 -11.20
CA ALA A 10 -13.94 -1.57 -10.55
C ALA A 10 -13.06 -2.81 -10.77
N HIS A 11 -12.41 -2.93 -11.93
CA HIS A 11 -11.52 -4.06 -12.21
C HIS A 11 -10.29 -4.08 -11.31
N LEU A 12 -9.74 -2.91 -10.92
CA LEU A 12 -8.60 -2.84 -9.98
C LEU A 12 -9.01 -3.19 -8.54
N MET A 13 -10.27 -2.97 -8.17
CA MET A 13 -10.77 -3.41 -6.86
C MET A 13 -10.83 -4.94 -6.74
N GLN A 14 -10.98 -5.65 -7.86
CA GLN A 14 -11.01 -7.11 -7.91
C GLN A 14 -9.67 -7.73 -8.30
N ASP A 15 -8.77 -6.93 -8.86
CA ASP A 15 -7.45 -7.39 -9.28
C ASP A 15 -6.62 -7.83 -8.06
N ARG A 16 -6.06 -9.04 -8.16
CA ARG A 16 -5.33 -9.69 -7.06
C ARG A 16 -4.04 -8.98 -6.65
N HIS A 17 -3.45 -8.17 -7.52
CA HIS A 17 -2.27 -7.34 -7.23
C HIS A 17 -2.68 -6.02 -6.59
N TRP A 18 -3.84 -5.50 -6.96
CA TRP A 18 -4.29 -4.19 -6.49
C TRP A 18 -5.07 -4.23 -5.19
N LYS A 19 -5.94 -5.21 -4.97
CA LYS A 19 -6.89 -5.18 -3.85
C LYS A 19 -6.25 -5.05 -2.47
N GLY A 20 -5.14 -5.76 -2.22
CA GLY A 20 -4.39 -5.67 -0.97
C GLY A 20 -3.69 -4.31 -0.81
N THR A 21 -3.07 -3.81 -1.87
CA THR A 21 -2.44 -2.48 -1.90
C THR A 21 -3.46 -1.37 -1.67
N LEU A 22 -4.61 -1.40 -2.35
CA LEU A 22 -5.69 -0.43 -2.19
C LEU A 22 -6.29 -0.47 -0.79
N HIS A 23 -6.45 -1.65 -0.19
CA HIS A 23 -6.88 -1.79 1.18
C HIS A 23 -5.91 -1.06 2.14
N LEU A 24 -4.61 -1.30 2.03
CA LEU A 24 -3.61 -0.64 2.88
C LEU A 24 -3.59 0.88 2.67
N PHE A 25 -3.61 1.35 1.42
CA PHE A 25 -3.62 2.80 1.12
C PHE A 25 -4.94 3.50 1.48
N SER A 26 -6.05 2.79 1.63
CA SER A 26 -7.33 3.39 2.04
C SER A 26 -7.55 3.39 3.55
N GLN A 27 -7.00 2.40 4.27
CA GLN A 27 -7.28 2.19 5.70
C GLN A 27 -6.15 2.65 6.63
N ASN A 28 -4.88 2.58 6.21
CA ASN A 28 -3.76 3.04 7.04
C ASN A 28 -3.61 4.57 6.95
N ASP A 29 -3.55 5.23 8.11
CA ASP A 29 -3.54 6.70 8.19
C ASP A 29 -2.37 7.33 7.44
N LYS A 30 -1.15 6.76 7.57
CA LYS A 30 0.04 7.30 6.91
C LYS A 30 -0.02 7.10 5.40
N LEU A 31 -0.35 5.89 4.95
CA LEU A 31 -0.41 5.57 3.52
C LEU A 31 -1.51 6.37 2.81
N ARG A 32 -2.66 6.56 3.45
CA ARG A 32 -3.78 7.34 2.90
C ARG A 32 -3.39 8.76 2.53
N MET A 33 -2.48 9.39 3.26
CA MET A 33 -1.98 10.73 2.94
C MET A 33 -1.21 10.80 1.60
N TYR A 34 -0.70 9.66 1.12
CA TYR A 34 0.10 9.58 -0.11
C TYR A 34 -0.62 8.86 -1.25
N PHE A 35 -1.87 8.45 -1.05
CA PHE A 35 -2.72 7.90 -2.10
C PHE A 35 -3.21 9.02 -3.04
N THR A 36 -2.32 9.49 -3.91
CA THR A 36 -2.52 10.67 -4.76
C THR A 36 -2.02 10.41 -6.19
N ALA A 37 -2.54 11.18 -7.15
CA ALA A 37 -2.11 11.15 -8.56
C ALA A 37 -0.61 11.40 -8.78
N LYS A 38 0.10 11.95 -7.78
CA LYS A 38 1.56 12.11 -7.81
C LYS A 38 2.27 10.77 -7.91
N TYR A 39 1.80 9.76 -7.16
CA TYR A 39 2.41 8.44 -7.01
C TYR A 39 1.63 7.33 -7.73
N PHE A 40 0.35 7.55 -7.99
CA PHE A 40 -0.55 6.57 -8.58
C PHE A 40 -1.09 7.04 -9.92
N ASN A 41 -0.84 6.30 -10.99
CA ASN A 41 -1.58 6.41 -12.23
C ASN A 41 -2.61 5.28 -12.27
N ILE A 42 -3.77 5.53 -11.65
CA ILE A 42 -4.84 4.54 -11.50
C ILE A 42 -5.42 4.08 -12.86
N PRO A 43 -5.69 4.96 -13.85
CA PRO A 43 -6.16 4.52 -15.17
C PRO A 43 -5.22 3.54 -15.86
N GLU A 44 -3.91 3.69 -15.68
CA GLU A 44 -2.90 2.80 -16.27
C GLU A 44 -2.51 1.65 -15.34
N GLY A 45 -3.03 1.60 -14.11
CA GLY A 45 -2.64 0.60 -13.12
C GLY A 45 -1.16 0.66 -12.76
N ILE A 46 -0.58 1.87 -12.63
CA ILE A 46 0.85 2.07 -12.33
C ILE A 46 1.05 2.74 -10.96
N ILE A 47 1.97 2.18 -10.17
CA ILE A 47 2.46 2.77 -8.92
C ILE A 47 3.93 3.18 -9.09
N LYS A 48 4.28 4.43 -8.74
CA LYS A 48 5.67 4.93 -8.73
C LYS A 48 6.42 4.46 -7.48
N THR A 49 6.74 3.16 -7.44
CA THR A 49 7.34 2.46 -6.29
C THR A 49 8.62 3.13 -5.77
N ALA A 50 9.56 3.49 -6.66
CA ALA A 50 10.83 4.13 -6.29
C ALA A 50 10.64 5.50 -5.62
N ALA A 51 9.64 6.27 -6.08
CA ALA A 51 9.32 7.57 -5.51
C ALA A 51 8.71 7.43 -4.10
N LEU A 52 7.84 6.44 -3.90
CA LEU A 52 7.27 6.12 -2.58
C LEU A 52 8.35 5.63 -1.60
N LYS A 53 9.26 4.75 -2.04
CA LYS A 53 10.39 4.30 -1.21
C LYS A 53 11.34 5.44 -0.82
N THR A 54 11.55 6.40 -1.72
CA THR A 54 12.36 7.59 -1.41
C THR A 54 11.66 8.48 -0.39
N LEU A 55 10.34 8.65 -0.54
CA LEU A 55 9.51 9.42 0.36
C LEU A 55 9.44 8.81 1.78
N SER A 56 9.49 7.47 1.91
CA SER A 56 9.39 6.78 3.20
C SER A 56 10.68 6.69 4.00
N LYS A 57 11.81 7.17 3.45
CA LYS A 57 13.10 7.19 4.16
C LYS A 57 13.03 7.73 5.60
N PRO A 58 12.34 8.86 5.89
CA PRO A 58 12.26 9.40 7.24
C PRO A 58 11.10 8.83 8.08
N TRP A 59 10.35 7.84 7.58
CA TRP A 59 9.23 7.26 8.32
C TRP A 59 9.70 6.31 9.41
N SER A 60 8.82 5.98 10.34
CA SER A 60 9.05 4.91 11.32
C SER A 60 9.13 3.54 10.64
N GLU A 61 9.74 2.56 11.30
CA GLU A 61 9.84 1.18 10.78
C GLU A 61 8.47 0.55 10.53
N SER A 62 7.48 0.81 11.41
CA SER A 62 6.10 0.38 11.22
C SER A 62 5.49 0.95 9.93
N GLU A 63 5.63 2.25 9.69
CA GLU A 63 5.13 2.90 8.48
C GLU A 63 5.85 2.43 7.21
N LYS A 64 7.18 2.22 7.28
CA LYS A 64 7.96 1.66 6.17
C LYS A 64 7.49 0.25 5.84
N PHE A 65 7.31 -0.60 6.85
CA PHE A 65 6.80 -1.96 6.65
C PHE A 65 5.45 -1.97 5.94
N MET A 66 4.51 -1.12 6.38
CA MET A 66 3.19 -1.03 5.75
C MET A 66 3.28 -0.63 4.28
N LEU A 67 4.19 0.29 3.93
CA LEU A 67 4.45 0.66 2.54
C LEU A 67 5.09 -0.49 1.76
N ASP A 68 6.15 -1.10 2.28
CA ASP A 68 6.87 -2.17 1.60
C ASP A 68 5.97 -3.38 1.36
N LEU A 69 5.10 -3.72 2.33
CA LEU A 69 4.07 -4.72 2.15
C LEU A 69 3.10 -4.32 1.04
N ALA A 70 2.56 -3.10 1.04
CA ALA A 70 1.65 -2.64 -0.01
C ALA A 70 2.29 -2.70 -1.41
N LEU A 71 3.58 -2.38 -1.53
CA LEU A 71 4.33 -2.46 -2.78
C LEU A 71 4.69 -3.90 -3.18
N HIS A 72 4.89 -4.79 -2.22
CA HIS A 72 5.08 -6.23 -2.44
C HIS A 72 3.81 -6.89 -2.98
N LEU A 73 2.65 -6.56 -2.42
CA LEU A 73 1.36 -7.11 -2.88
C LEU A 73 1.03 -6.68 -4.32
N TYR A 74 1.39 -5.45 -4.68
CA TYR A 74 1.24 -4.92 -6.05
C TYR A 74 2.20 -5.60 -7.03
N SER A 75 3.48 -5.70 -6.68
CA SER A 75 4.49 -6.30 -7.54
C SER A 75 5.45 -7.15 -6.73
N ASP A 76 5.60 -8.42 -7.13
CA ASP A 76 6.46 -9.40 -6.44
C ASP A 76 7.95 -9.01 -6.44
N SER A 77 8.34 -7.95 -7.15
CA SER A 77 9.70 -7.39 -7.20
C SER A 77 10.12 -6.66 -5.91
N ASN A 78 9.17 -6.20 -5.09
CA ASN A 78 9.50 -5.55 -3.82
C ASN A 78 9.60 -6.61 -2.72
N LYS A 79 10.81 -6.87 -2.22
CA LYS A 79 10.99 -7.78 -1.08
C LYS A 79 10.48 -7.12 0.20
N VAL A 80 9.80 -7.89 1.04
CA VAL A 80 9.38 -7.50 2.40
C VAL A 80 9.95 -8.53 3.38
N ASN A 81 10.50 -8.09 4.50
CA ASN A 81 10.89 -8.97 5.59
C ASN A 81 9.71 -9.08 6.56
N LEU A 82 9.06 -10.24 6.62
CA LEU A 82 7.89 -10.44 7.48
C LEU A 82 8.20 -10.33 8.98
N SER A 83 9.46 -10.48 9.38
CA SER A 83 9.88 -10.28 10.79
C SER A 83 9.67 -8.82 11.23
N ASP A 84 9.71 -7.87 10.31
CA ASP A 84 9.48 -6.45 10.59
C ASP A 84 8.00 -6.17 10.96
N MET A 85 7.11 -7.16 10.82
CA MET A 85 5.75 -7.09 11.33
C MET A 85 5.70 -6.94 12.86
N ASP A 86 6.78 -7.27 13.56
CA ASP A 86 6.90 -7.09 15.02
C ASP A 86 6.84 -5.61 15.43
N TYR A 87 7.23 -4.67 14.56
CA TYR A 87 7.13 -3.23 14.80
C TYR A 87 5.70 -2.68 14.73
N LEU A 88 4.75 -3.47 14.23
CA LEU A 88 3.37 -3.04 14.07
C LEU A 88 2.59 -3.11 15.39
N ASP A 89 1.80 -2.08 15.64
CA ASP A 89 0.71 -2.13 16.62
C ASP A 89 -0.41 -3.08 16.17
N SER A 90 -1.36 -3.35 17.07
CA SER A 90 -2.47 -4.27 16.82
C SER A 90 -3.33 -3.89 15.62
N ASN A 91 -3.53 -2.60 15.34
CA ASN A 91 -4.33 -2.16 14.21
C ASN A 91 -3.58 -2.36 12.89
N ASN A 92 -2.32 -1.97 12.82
CA ASN A 92 -1.50 -2.18 11.63
C ASN A 92 -1.26 -3.66 11.34
N LYS A 93 -1.09 -4.52 12.37
CA LYS A 93 -1.05 -5.98 12.20
C LYS A 93 -2.32 -6.52 11.56
N ARG A 94 -3.49 -6.08 12.04
CA ARG A 94 -4.78 -6.48 11.46
C ARG A 94 -4.88 -6.10 9.98
N LEU A 95 -4.56 -4.85 9.63
CA LEU A 95 -4.58 -4.37 8.24
C LEU A 95 -3.61 -5.15 7.35
N ALA A 96 -2.38 -5.39 7.82
CA ALA A 96 -1.38 -6.17 7.09
C ALA A 96 -1.88 -7.59 6.79
N LEU A 97 -2.45 -8.29 7.78
CA LEU A 97 -2.99 -9.63 7.62
C LEU A 97 -4.22 -9.67 6.71
N GLU A 98 -5.11 -8.68 6.79
CA GLU A 98 -6.25 -8.54 5.88
C GLU A 98 -5.77 -8.37 4.42
N ALA A 99 -4.79 -7.50 4.18
CA ALA A 99 -4.23 -7.29 2.85
C ALA A 99 -3.54 -8.54 2.28
N ILE A 100 -2.80 -9.28 3.11
CA ILE A 100 -2.18 -10.56 2.73
C ILE A 100 -3.26 -11.60 2.38
N ARG A 101 -4.31 -11.72 3.20
CA ARG A 101 -5.44 -12.62 2.91
C ARG A 101 -6.09 -12.27 1.59
N MET A 102 -6.31 -10.99 1.31
CA MET A 102 -6.85 -10.60 0.01
C MET A 102 -5.96 -11.11 -1.13
N ARG A 103 -4.63 -11.01 -1.04
CA ARG A 103 -3.72 -11.45 -2.12
C ARG A 103 -3.71 -12.97 -2.38
N PHE A 104 -3.86 -13.78 -1.34
CA PHE A 104 -3.54 -15.21 -1.38
C PHE A 104 -4.66 -16.17 -0.95
N CYS A 105 -5.76 -15.67 -0.39
CA CYS A 105 -6.94 -16.47 0.00
C CYS A 105 -8.13 -16.12 -0.89
#